data_AF-J6IAF5-F1
#
_entry.id   AF-J6IAF5-F1
#
_cell.length_a   1.000
_cell.length_b   1.000
_cell.length_c   1.000
_cell.angle_alpha   90.00
_cell.angle_beta   90.00
_cell.angle_gamma   90.00
#
_symmetry.space_group_name_H-M   'P 1'
#
loop_
_entity.id
_entity.type
_entity.pdbx_description
1 polymer ?
#
loop_
_entity_poly.entity_id
_entity_poly.type
_entity_poly.pdbx_seq_one_letter_code
_entity_poly.pdbx_strand_id
1 'polypeptide(L)'
;MTALGEELTPAIVLDIDENKAYIMSLVENMARVVPRAGEQFQRIKEMTEQGLTNKEISNSTGLSLHWITSLTMLISKGENKLLSAVESGSIPISLAVEIARVDFEGGQELLIKAFDKGLIKHKDVGKIREILDSRDEGLKGYLNNNFGITKKKKKMTTDELKKIYQDNISQHRKIKNKAEYVEMNLLIANQIFKELVNDEEFLRILDEESLNEVVNIIFKNTTN
;
A
#
# COMPACT_ATOMS: atom_id res chain seq x y z
N MET A 1 31.92 21.21 29.18
CA MET A 1 32.03 20.96 30.64
C MET A 1 31.29 21.99 31.50
N THR A 2 30.73 23.08 30.95
CA THR A 2 30.29 24.23 31.76
C THR A 2 28.79 24.55 31.69
N ALA A 3 27.93 23.55 31.47
CA ALA A 3 26.47 23.75 31.58
C ALA A 3 25.89 23.19 32.90
N LEU A 4 26.50 22.15 33.48
CA LEU A 4 26.01 21.50 34.71
C LEU A 4 26.93 21.71 35.94
N GLY A 5 28.08 22.38 35.81
CA GLY A 5 28.98 22.66 36.94
C GLY A 5 29.76 21.46 37.49
N GLU A 6 29.71 20.33 36.80
CA GLU A 6 30.42 19.10 37.18
C GLU A 6 31.91 19.18 36.84
N GLU A 7 32.78 18.78 37.78
CA GLU A 7 34.25 18.81 37.64
C GLU A 7 34.78 17.67 36.76
N LEU A 8 34.04 16.55 36.67
CA LEU A 8 34.43 15.36 35.92
C LEU A 8 33.29 14.89 35.01
N THR A 9 33.61 14.42 33.80
CA THR A 9 32.65 13.82 32.87
C THR A 9 32.96 12.34 32.71
N PRO A 10 32.00 11.42 32.94
CA PRO A 10 32.22 10.00 32.68
C PRO A 10 32.49 9.78 31.19
N ALA A 11 33.57 9.06 30.88
CA ALA A 11 33.99 8.77 29.51
C ALA A 11 34.30 7.29 29.35
N ILE A 12 34.01 6.75 28.17
CA ILE A 12 34.46 5.43 27.73
C ILE A 12 35.64 5.67 26.80
N VAL A 13 36.84 5.25 27.22
CA VAL A 13 38.06 5.38 26.42
C VAL A 13 38.20 4.13 25.55
N LEU A 14 38.21 4.33 24.24
CA LEU A 14 38.40 3.28 23.24
C LEU A 14 39.71 3.54 22.49
N ASP A 15 40.58 2.55 22.42
CA ASP A 15 41.79 2.59 21.60
C ASP A 15 41.45 2.14 20.18
N ILE A 16 41.32 3.08 19.25
CA ILE A 16 40.90 2.87 17.86
C ILE A 16 41.74 3.73 16.91
N ASP A 17 41.96 3.22 15.70
CA ASP A 17 42.64 3.95 14.62
C ASP A 17 41.73 5.02 13.99
N GLU A 18 42.33 5.96 13.27
CA GLU A 18 41.63 7.10 12.67
C GLU A 18 40.52 6.68 11.68
N ASN A 19 40.76 5.62 10.88
CA ASN A 19 39.75 5.16 9.93
C ASN A 19 38.53 4.58 10.65
N LYS A 20 38.75 3.80 11.71
CA LYS A 20 37.66 3.25 12.52
C LYS A 20 36.92 4.35 13.29
N ALA A 21 37.64 5.35 13.81
CA ALA A 21 37.03 6.52 14.43
C ALA A 21 36.14 7.30 13.44
N TYR A 22 36.59 7.44 12.19
CA TYR A 22 35.81 8.07 11.13
C TYR A 22 34.52 7.28 10.81
N ILE A 23 34.62 5.95 10.65
CA ILE A 23 33.44 5.10 10.44
C ILE A 23 32.47 5.21 11.63
N MET A 24 32.97 5.16 12.87
CA MET A 24 32.14 5.30 14.06
C MET A 24 31.42 6.64 14.10
N SER A 25 32.11 7.75 13.78
CA SER A 25 31.50 9.07 13.71
C SER A 25 30.39 9.16 12.65
N LEU A 26 30.60 8.54 11.48
CA LEU A 26 29.59 8.49 10.43
C LEU A 26 28.37 7.68 10.87
N VAL A 27 28.58 6.49 11.43
CA VAL A 27 27.52 5.62 11.94
C VAL A 27 26.72 6.31 13.04
N GLU A 28 27.39 6.97 13.98
CA GLU A 28 26.74 7.73 15.05
C GLU A 28 25.90 8.88 14.49
N ASN A 29 26.46 9.66 13.56
CA ASN A 29 25.75 10.76 12.92
C ASN A 29 24.51 10.27 12.15
N MET A 30 24.62 9.13 11.45
CA MET A 30 23.50 8.49 10.77
C MET A 30 22.44 7.98 11.75
N ALA A 31 22.86 7.37 12.86
CA ALA A 31 21.96 6.85 13.89
C ALA A 31 21.20 7.96 14.64
N ARG A 32 21.75 9.18 14.70
CA ARG A 32 21.11 10.34 15.35
C ARG A 32 19.95 10.91 14.52
N VAL A 33 19.90 10.66 13.21
CA VAL A 33 18.82 11.16 12.34
C VAL A 33 17.55 10.39 12.66
N VAL A 34 16.59 11.04 13.33
CA VAL A 34 15.26 10.47 13.54
C VAL A 34 14.60 10.28 12.18
N PRO A 35 14.25 9.04 11.78
CA PRO A 35 13.60 8.78 10.51
C PRO A 35 12.29 9.58 10.43
N ARG A 36 11.99 10.13 9.26
CA ARG A 36 10.75 10.90 9.06
C ARG A 36 9.54 9.97 9.12
N ALA A 37 8.37 10.57 9.36
CA ALA A 37 7.11 9.83 9.36
C ALA A 37 6.95 9.01 8.06
N GLY A 38 6.83 7.69 8.16
CA GLY A 38 6.64 6.69 7.12
C GLY A 38 7.93 5.97 6.74
N GLU A 39 9.08 6.59 6.96
CA GLU A 39 10.37 6.10 6.49
C GLU A 39 10.82 4.85 7.28
N GLN A 40 10.53 4.81 8.58
CA GLN A 40 10.82 3.64 9.42
C GLN A 40 10.11 2.38 8.91
N PHE A 41 8.84 2.50 8.53
CA PHE A 41 8.06 1.37 8.05
C PHE A 41 8.52 0.90 6.68
N GLN A 42 8.89 1.85 5.81
CA GLN A 42 9.47 1.53 4.51
C GLN A 42 10.80 0.79 4.64
N ARG A 43 11.66 1.17 5.58
CA ARG A 43 12.90 0.44 5.87
C ARG A 43 12.64 -0.98 6.38
N ILE A 44 11.72 -1.14 7.31
CA ILE A 44 11.37 -2.47 7.84
C ILE A 44 10.75 -3.35 6.74
N LYS A 45 9.95 -2.74 5.85
CA LYS A 45 9.43 -3.41 4.65
C LYS A 45 10.57 -3.88 3.73
N GLU A 46 11.52 -3.00 3.40
CA GLU A 46 12.70 -3.33 2.58
C GLU A 46 13.52 -4.47 3.21
N MET A 47 13.74 -4.44 4.52
CA MET A 47 14.45 -5.52 5.24
C MET A 47 13.70 -6.85 5.17
N THR A 48 12.37 -6.81 5.26
CA THR A 48 11.53 -8.01 5.12
C THR A 48 11.57 -8.55 3.68
N GLU A 49 11.54 -7.67 2.68
CA GLU A 49 11.67 -8.02 1.25
C GLU A 49 13.05 -8.58 0.91
N GLN A 50 14.10 -8.18 1.65
CA GLN A 50 15.45 -8.75 1.58
C GLN A 50 15.57 -10.12 2.26
N GLY A 51 14.49 -10.63 2.86
CA GLY A 51 14.45 -11.97 3.48
C GLY A 51 14.92 -12.03 4.93
N LEU A 52 15.13 -10.88 5.60
CA LEU A 52 15.46 -10.89 7.02
C LEU A 52 14.25 -11.34 7.86
N THR A 53 14.52 -12.14 8.89
CA THR A 53 13.50 -12.55 9.86
C THR A 53 13.16 -11.40 10.82
N ASN A 54 11.94 -11.41 11.38
CA ASN A 54 11.54 -10.43 12.39
C ASN A 54 12.51 -10.34 13.59
N LYS A 55 13.20 -11.45 13.92
CA LYS A 55 14.22 -11.50 14.98
C LYS A 55 15.50 -10.76 14.59
N GLU A 56 15.97 -10.94 13.36
CA GLU A 56 17.13 -10.22 12.83
C GLU A 56 16.86 -8.73 12.67
N ILE A 57 15.66 -8.37 12.20
CA ILE A 57 15.20 -6.98 12.11
C ILE A 57 15.12 -6.36 13.51
N SER A 58 14.56 -7.07 14.50
CA SER A 58 14.51 -6.61 15.89
C SER A 58 15.91 -6.35 16.47
N ASN A 59 16.86 -7.27 16.26
CA ASN A 59 18.23 -7.13 16.74
C ASN A 59 18.98 -5.96 16.06
N SER A 60 18.78 -5.77 14.75
CA SER A 60 19.45 -4.72 13.98
C SER A 60 18.87 -3.33 14.19
N THR A 61 17.56 -3.23 14.45
CA THR A 61 16.87 -1.95 14.68
C THR A 61 16.78 -1.55 16.15
N GLY A 62 17.03 -2.48 17.09
CA GLY A 62 16.87 -2.27 18.53
C GLY A 62 15.40 -2.17 18.99
N LEU A 63 14.45 -2.46 18.10
CA LEU A 63 13.02 -2.46 18.41
C LEU A 63 12.58 -3.82 18.96
N SER A 64 11.53 -3.83 19.80
CA SER A 64 11.03 -5.10 20.36
C SER A 64 10.52 -6.04 19.27
N LEU A 65 10.71 -7.35 19.46
CA LEU A 65 10.21 -8.36 18.53
C LEU A 65 8.68 -8.28 18.34
N HIS A 66 7.94 -7.96 19.41
CA HIS A 66 6.49 -7.79 19.34
C HIS A 66 6.10 -6.61 18.45
N TRP A 67 6.81 -5.49 18.56
CA TRP A 67 6.61 -4.33 17.71
C TRP A 67 6.88 -4.65 16.23
N ILE A 68 8.03 -5.24 15.93
CA ILE A 68 8.39 -5.65 14.57
C ILE A 68 7.33 -6.61 14.00
N THR A 69 6.92 -7.61 14.76
CA THR A 69 5.92 -8.60 14.31
C THR A 69 4.57 -7.94 14.00
N SER A 70 4.12 -7.04 14.88
CA SER A 70 2.88 -6.29 14.68
C SER A 70 2.95 -5.40 13.44
N LEU A 71 4.10 -4.76 13.24
CA LEU A 71 4.34 -3.89 12.10
C LEU A 71 4.40 -4.67 10.78
N THR A 72 5.16 -5.76 10.72
CA THR A 72 5.26 -6.62 9.54
C THR A 72 3.89 -7.20 9.16
N MET A 73 3.03 -7.51 10.13
CA MET A 73 1.64 -7.93 9.88
C MET A 73 0.80 -6.84 9.20
N LEU A 74 0.93 -5.58 9.65
CA LEU A 74 0.20 -4.46 9.06
C LEU A 74 0.71 -4.15 7.65
N ILE A 75 2.03 -4.19 7.45
CA ILE A 75 2.67 -3.99 6.16
C ILE A 75 2.24 -5.07 5.16
N SER A 76 2.25 -6.35 5.56
CA SER A 76 1.88 -7.46 4.68
C SER A 76 0.41 -7.44 4.27
N LYS A 77 -0.48 -6.93 5.14
CA LYS A 77 -1.90 -6.71 4.84
C LYS A 77 -2.20 -5.43 4.06
N GLY A 78 -1.18 -4.60 3.78
CA GLY A 78 -1.32 -3.33 3.06
C GLY A 78 -2.04 -2.24 3.87
N GLU A 79 -1.99 -2.29 5.20
CA GLU A 79 -2.75 -1.42 6.11
C GLU A 79 -2.10 -0.04 6.30
N ASN A 80 -1.88 0.66 5.19
CA ASN A 80 -1.08 1.90 5.16
C ASN A 80 -1.75 3.05 5.94
N LYS A 81 -3.08 3.15 5.90
CA LYS A 81 -3.83 4.15 6.68
C LYS A 81 -3.75 3.91 8.18
N LEU A 82 -3.85 2.64 8.62
CA LEU A 82 -3.69 2.28 10.03
C LEU A 82 -2.25 2.54 10.50
N LEU A 83 -1.25 2.20 9.68
CA LEU A 83 0.15 2.51 9.96
C LEU A 83 0.39 4.01 10.15
N SER A 84 -0.18 4.85 9.27
CA SER A 84 -0.08 6.31 9.42
C SER A 84 -0.78 6.85 10.68
N ALA A 85 -1.91 6.25 11.07
CA ALA A 85 -2.60 6.59 12.31
C ALA A 85 -1.79 6.19 13.56
N VAL A 86 -1.09 5.05 13.51
CA VAL A 86 -0.16 4.62 14.57
C VAL A 86 1.00 5.59 14.71
N GLU A 87 1.60 5.99 13.59
CA GLU A 87 2.74 6.89 13.56
C GLU A 87 2.42 8.30 14.03
N SER A 88 1.25 8.82 13.67
CA SER A 88 0.77 10.11 14.18
C SER A 88 0.39 10.07 15.67
N GLY A 89 0.43 8.89 16.31
CA GLY A 89 0.01 8.70 17.70
C GLY A 89 -1.50 8.83 17.91
N SER A 90 -2.29 8.70 16.84
CA SER A 90 -3.76 8.76 16.88
C SER A 90 -4.36 7.47 17.42
N ILE A 91 -3.72 6.32 17.15
CA ILE A 91 -4.08 5.01 17.68
C ILE A 91 -2.85 4.23 18.16
N PRO A 92 -2.97 3.38 19.20
CA PRO A 92 -1.93 2.42 19.55
C PRO A 92 -1.76 1.33 18.47
N ILE A 93 -0.55 0.79 18.31
CA ILE A 93 -0.30 -0.32 17.36
C ILE A 93 -1.13 -1.57 17.67
N SER A 94 -1.38 -1.84 18.95
CA SER A 94 -2.15 -3.01 19.38
C SER A 94 -3.57 -2.96 18.82
N LEU A 95 -4.20 -1.79 18.91
CA LEU A 95 -5.51 -1.55 18.34
C LEU A 95 -5.50 -1.63 16.81
N ALA A 96 -4.48 -1.08 16.15
CA ALA A 96 -4.34 -1.20 14.70
C ALA A 96 -4.25 -2.66 14.25
N VAL A 97 -3.53 -3.50 15.00
CA VAL A 97 -3.42 -4.95 14.74
C VAL A 97 -4.77 -5.65 14.94
N GLU A 98 -5.51 -5.33 16.00
CA GLU A 98 -6.84 -5.89 16.24
C GLU A 98 -7.81 -5.52 15.12
N ILE A 99 -7.89 -4.23 14.75
CA ILE A 99 -8.70 -3.75 13.61
C ILE A 99 -8.28 -4.44 12.31
N ALA A 100 -6.98 -4.65 12.10
CA ALA A 100 -6.48 -5.30 10.89
C ALA A 100 -6.89 -6.79 10.77
N ARG A 101 -7.33 -7.44 11.84
CA ARG A 101 -7.76 -8.85 11.87
C ARG A 101 -9.25 -9.05 11.66
N VAL A 102 -10.06 -8.01 11.85
CA VAL A 102 -11.51 -8.07 11.76
C VAL A 102 -12.02 -7.42 10.47
N ASP A 103 -13.30 -7.66 10.20
CA ASP A 103 -14.11 -6.98 9.20
C ASP A 103 -14.53 -5.58 9.67
N PHE A 104 -15.34 -4.90 8.86
CA PHE A 104 -15.77 -3.53 9.15
C PHE A 104 -16.59 -3.43 10.44
N GLU A 105 -17.54 -4.32 10.64
CA GLU A 105 -18.41 -4.34 11.82
C GLU A 105 -17.62 -4.59 13.11
N GLY A 106 -16.74 -5.60 13.11
CA GLY A 106 -15.82 -5.83 14.23
C GLY A 106 -14.86 -4.65 14.46
N GLY A 107 -14.43 -3.96 13.40
CA GLY A 107 -13.59 -2.77 13.47
C GLY A 107 -14.29 -1.59 14.18
N GLN A 108 -15.58 -1.39 13.90
CA GLN A 108 -16.38 -0.37 14.59
C GLN A 108 -16.57 -0.68 16.07
N GLU A 109 -16.82 -1.94 16.42
CA GLU A 109 -16.96 -2.36 17.81
C GLU A 109 -15.65 -2.14 18.60
N LEU A 110 -14.51 -2.48 17.99
CA LEU A 110 -13.18 -2.23 18.57
C LEU A 110 -12.90 -0.74 18.75
N LEU A 111 -13.32 0.12 17.82
CA LEU A 111 -13.19 1.57 17.94
C LEU A 111 -13.97 2.09 19.17
N ILE A 112 -15.20 1.62 19.37
CA ILE A 112 -16.02 2.00 20.53
C ILE A 112 -15.35 1.52 21.83
N LYS A 113 -14.96 0.25 21.90
CA LYS A 113 -14.26 -0.33 23.06
C LYS A 113 -12.97 0.42 23.39
N ALA A 114 -12.22 0.84 22.38
CA ALA A 114 -10.97 1.57 22.55
C ALA A 114 -11.20 3.02 23.00
N PHE A 115 -12.28 3.66 22.55
CA PHE A 115 -12.71 4.96 23.05
C PHE A 115 -13.11 4.87 24.53
N ASP A 116 -13.94 3.89 24.90
CA ASP A 116 -14.39 3.68 26.28
C ASP A 116 -13.22 3.39 27.24
N LYS A 117 -12.21 2.65 26.78
CA LYS A 117 -10.97 2.37 27.52
C LYS A 117 -9.98 3.55 27.56
N GLY A 118 -10.27 4.66 26.88
CA GLY A 118 -9.40 5.83 26.81
C GLY A 118 -8.12 5.63 25.99
N LEU A 119 -8.07 4.60 25.12
CA LEU A 119 -6.93 4.33 24.24
C LEU A 119 -6.85 5.32 23.06
N ILE A 120 -7.97 5.97 22.74
CA ILE A 120 -8.10 6.94 21.65
C ILE A 120 -8.64 8.26 22.22
N LYS A 121 -8.14 9.39 21.70
CA LYS A 121 -8.62 10.72 22.05
C LYS A 121 -9.87 11.08 21.25
N HIS A 122 -10.80 11.83 21.86
CA HIS A 122 -12.02 12.30 21.18
C HIS A 122 -11.76 12.94 19.80
N LYS A 123 -10.69 13.73 19.68
CA LYS A 123 -10.31 14.41 18.42
C LYS A 123 -9.91 13.45 17.27
N ASP A 124 -9.53 12.21 17.60
CA ASP A 124 -8.99 11.24 16.66
C ASP A 124 -10.05 10.21 16.23
N VAL A 125 -11.17 10.09 16.96
CA VAL A 125 -12.29 9.19 16.63
C VAL A 125 -12.82 9.40 15.21
N GLY A 126 -13.03 10.67 14.80
CA GLY A 126 -13.52 10.98 13.45
C GLY A 126 -12.56 10.52 12.36
N LYS A 127 -11.25 10.73 12.55
CA LYS A 127 -10.23 10.28 11.60
C LYS A 127 -10.16 8.75 11.50
N ILE A 128 -10.30 8.06 12.63
CA ILE A 128 -10.25 6.59 12.66
C ILE A 128 -11.49 6.02 11.99
N ARG A 129 -12.65 6.65 12.15
CA ARG A 129 -13.87 6.31 11.42
C ARG A 129 -13.68 6.42 9.91
N GLU A 130 -13.12 7.54 9.43
CA GLU A 130 -12.78 7.70 8.01
C GLU A 130 -11.82 6.62 7.50
N ILE A 131 -10.88 6.17 8.34
CA ILE A 131 -9.97 5.06 8.02
C ILE A 131 -10.72 3.73 7.92
N LEU A 132 -11.67 3.46 8.80
CA LEU A 132 -12.51 2.25 8.75
C LEU A 132 -13.42 2.27 7.52
N ASP A 133 -14.08 3.39 7.23
CA ASP A 133 -14.96 3.53 6.07
C ASP A 133 -14.17 3.35 4.77
N SER A 134 -13.00 3.98 4.68
CA SER A 134 -12.06 3.78 3.58
C SER A 134 -11.62 2.32 3.41
N ARG A 135 -11.45 1.59 4.51
CA ARG A 135 -10.99 0.19 4.49
C ARG A 135 -12.09 -0.71 3.92
N ASP A 136 -13.36 -0.42 4.22
CA ASP A 136 -14.52 -1.14 3.69
C ASP A 136 -14.66 -0.96 2.17
N GLU A 137 -14.40 0.25 1.67
CA GLU A 137 -14.33 0.56 0.23
C GLU A 137 -13.11 -0.08 -0.48
N GLY A 138 -12.31 -0.89 0.21
CA GLY A 138 -11.08 -1.49 -0.31
C GLY A 138 -9.90 -0.52 -0.41
N LEU A 139 -10.07 0.74 0.03
CA LEU A 139 -9.07 1.79 0.01
C LEU A 139 -8.22 1.79 1.27
N LYS A 140 -7.49 0.68 1.51
CA LYS A 140 -6.48 0.56 2.57
C LYS A 140 -5.30 1.55 2.41
N GLY A 141 -5.26 2.22 1.27
CA GLY A 141 -4.35 3.31 0.94
C GLY A 141 -2.99 2.81 0.43
N TYR A 142 -2.20 3.74 -0.09
CA TYR A 142 -0.79 3.53 -0.42
C TYR A 142 0.05 4.37 0.55
N LEU A 143 1.24 3.90 0.94
CA LEU A 143 2.20 4.75 1.65
C LEU A 143 2.53 5.90 0.72
N ASN A 144 2.05 7.11 1.03
CA ASN A 144 2.29 8.26 0.18
C ASN A 144 3.77 8.66 0.31
N ASN A 145 4.64 8.05 -0.50
CA ASN A 145 6.07 8.34 -0.62
C ASN A 145 6.35 9.72 -1.24
N ASN A 146 5.34 10.61 -1.33
CA ASN A 146 5.56 12.01 -1.66
C ASN A 146 6.21 12.70 -0.44
N PHE A 147 7.49 12.43 -0.25
CA PHE A 147 8.41 13.02 0.71
C PHE A 147 8.78 14.48 0.35
N GLY A 148 7.79 15.27 -0.08
CA GLY A 148 7.91 16.70 -0.24
C GLY A 148 7.27 17.40 0.95
N ILE A 149 7.88 18.50 1.41
CA ILE A 149 7.21 19.53 2.19
C ILE A 149 5.81 19.69 1.60
N THR A 150 4.77 19.45 2.39
CA THR A 150 3.39 19.67 1.97
C THR A 150 3.25 21.15 1.65
N LYS A 151 3.57 21.57 0.42
CA LYS A 151 3.06 22.80 -0.14
C LYS A 151 1.57 22.68 0.07
N LYS A 152 1.00 23.56 0.91
CA LYS A 152 -0.45 23.69 1.09
C LYS A 152 -1.06 23.48 -0.30
N LYS A 153 -1.85 22.42 -0.48
CA LYS A 153 -2.50 22.14 -1.77
C LYS A 153 -3.11 23.46 -2.21
N LYS A 154 -2.52 24.07 -3.24
CA LYS A 154 -2.98 25.35 -3.76
C LYS A 154 -4.45 25.10 -4.08
N LYS A 155 -5.37 25.90 -3.51
CA LYS A 155 -6.79 25.73 -3.78
C LYS A 155 -6.94 25.76 -5.30
N MET A 156 -7.36 24.65 -5.87
CA MET A 156 -7.43 24.44 -7.31
C MET A 156 -8.36 25.51 -7.88
N THR A 157 -7.87 26.29 -8.84
CA THR A 157 -8.69 27.35 -9.43
C THR A 157 -9.82 26.71 -10.22
N THR A 158 -10.92 27.45 -10.40
CA THR A 158 -12.08 26.97 -11.17
C THR A 158 -11.73 26.55 -12.59
N ASP A 159 -10.69 27.17 -13.17
CA ASP A 159 -10.21 26.85 -14.52
C ASP A 159 -9.38 25.56 -14.55
N GLU A 160 -8.57 25.30 -13.52
CA GLU A 160 -7.86 24.01 -13.36
C GLU A 160 -8.86 22.86 -13.16
N LEU A 161 -9.93 23.08 -12.38
CA LEU A 161 -11.02 22.11 -12.21
C LEU A 161 -11.73 21.80 -13.54
N LYS A 162 -12.07 22.84 -14.32
CA LYS A 162 -12.69 22.66 -15.64
C LYS A 162 -11.79 21.86 -16.58
N LYS A 163 -10.49 22.13 -16.58
CA LYS A 163 -9.51 21.42 -17.42
C LYS A 163 -9.43 19.94 -17.05
N ILE A 164 -9.32 19.61 -15.77
CA ILE A 164 -9.29 18.22 -15.30
C ILE A 164 -10.60 17.49 -15.63
N TYR A 165 -11.73 18.17 -15.49
CA TYR A 165 -13.04 17.61 -15.83
C TYR A 165 -13.15 17.32 -17.33
N GLN A 166 -12.71 18.26 -18.18
CA GLN A 166 -12.66 18.07 -19.64
C GLN A 166 -11.72 16.92 -20.03
N ASP A 167 -10.55 16.83 -19.41
CA ASP A 167 -9.61 15.73 -19.65
C ASP A 167 -10.23 14.39 -19.27
N ASN A 168 -10.86 14.27 -18.09
CA ASN A 168 -11.55 13.05 -17.68
C ASN A 168 -12.68 12.68 -18.65
N ILE A 169 -13.51 13.64 -19.06
CA ILE A 169 -14.54 13.40 -20.08
C ILE A 169 -13.91 12.88 -21.37
N SER A 170 -12.80 13.46 -21.81
CA SER A 170 -12.11 13.02 -23.03
C SER A 170 -11.60 11.58 -22.92
N GLN A 171 -11.06 11.19 -21.76
CA GLN A 171 -10.59 9.82 -21.51
C GLN A 171 -11.77 8.84 -21.46
N HIS A 172 -12.85 9.18 -20.76
CA HIS A 172 -14.06 8.35 -20.73
C HIS A 172 -14.66 8.17 -22.13
N ARG A 173 -14.69 9.22 -22.96
CA ARG A 173 -15.12 9.10 -24.36
C ARG A 173 -14.22 8.18 -25.16
N LYS A 174 -12.89 8.28 -25.01
CA LYS A 174 -11.95 7.36 -25.69
C LYS A 174 -12.17 5.91 -25.27
N ILE A 175 -12.36 5.65 -23.97
CA ILE A 175 -12.64 4.30 -23.46
C ILE A 175 -13.96 3.78 -24.02
N LYS A 176 -15.02 4.59 -24.00
CA LYS A 176 -16.33 4.23 -24.56
C LYS A 176 -16.22 3.89 -26.05
N ASN A 177 -15.59 4.74 -26.84
CA ASN A 177 -15.42 4.49 -28.27
C ASN A 177 -14.59 3.23 -28.55
N LYS A 178 -13.57 2.96 -27.72
CA LYS A 178 -12.77 1.73 -27.84
C LYS A 178 -13.60 0.50 -27.47
N ALA A 179 -14.44 0.59 -26.45
CA ALA A 179 -15.34 -0.49 -26.07
C ALA A 179 -16.36 -0.78 -27.17
N GLU A 180 -17.01 0.25 -27.72
CA GLU A 180 -17.94 0.12 -28.86
C GLU A 180 -17.26 -0.51 -30.09
N TYR A 181 -16.03 -0.10 -30.38
CA TYR A 181 -15.24 -0.69 -31.47
C TYR A 181 -14.92 -2.17 -31.25
N VAL A 182 -14.52 -2.54 -30.02
CA VAL A 182 -14.24 -3.94 -29.66
C VAL A 182 -15.52 -4.78 -29.68
N GLU A 183 -16.63 -4.25 -29.18
CA GLU A 183 -17.94 -4.90 -29.19
C GLU A 183 -18.40 -5.20 -30.63
N MET A 184 -18.29 -4.21 -31.53
CA MET A 184 -18.63 -4.41 -32.94
C MET A 184 -17.73 -5.46 -33.60
N ASN A 185 -16.42 -5.44 -33.34
CA ASN A 185 -15.51 -6.44 -33.88
C ASN A 185 -15.76 -7.85 -33.34
N LEU A 186 -16.09 -7.98 -32.04
CA LEU A 186 -16.46 -9.26 -31.44
C LEU A 186 -17.77 -9.80 -32.03
N LEU A 187 -18.75 -8.93 -32.28
CA LEU A 187 -20.01 -9.31 -32.90
C LEU A 187 -19.80 -9.80 -34.35
N ILE A 188 -18.96 -9.11 -35.11
CA ILE A 188 -18.57 -9.54 -36.47
C ILE A 188 -17.83 -10.88 -36.42
N ALA A 189 -16.84 -11.03 -35.54
CA ALA A 189 -16.10 -12.29 -35.38
C ALA A 189 -17.05 -13.43 -35.02
N ASN A 190 -17.99 -13.21 -34.10
CA ASN A 190 -19.01 -14.20 -33.73
C ASN A 190 -19.89 -14.60 -34.90
N GLN A 191 -20.30 -13.64 -35.73
CA GLN A 191 -21.11 -13.94 -36.91
C GLN A 191 -20.32 -14.77 -37.93
N ILE A 192 -19.06 -14.41 -38.19
CA ILE A 192 -18.17 -15.15 -39.07
C ILE A 192 -17.97 -16.60 -38.57
N PHE A 193 -17.71 -16.79 -37.27
CA PHE A 193 -17.55 -18.13 -36.69
C PHE A 193 -18.86 -18.93 -36.73
N LYS A 194 -20.02 -18.30 -36.57
CA LYS A 194 -21.32 -18.97 -36.75
C LYS A 194 -21.53 -19.45 -38.18
N GLU A 195 -21.14 -18.66 -39.17
CA GLU A 195 -21.24 -19.03 -40.59
C GLU A 195 -20.24 -20.14 -40.95
N LEU A 196 -18.98 -20.02 -40.51
CA LEU A 196 -17.94 -21.03 -40.74
C LEU A 196 -18.27 -22.39 -40.12
N VAL A 197 -18.88 -22.43 -38.93
CA VAL A 197 -19.26 -23.70 -38.27
C VAL A 197 -20.45 -24.38 -38.94
N ASN A 198 -21.27 -23.63 -39.68
CA ASN A 198 -22.37 -24.20 -40.47
C ASN A 198 -21.91 -24.74 -41.84
N ASP A 199 -20.64 -24.56 -42.21
CA ASP A 199 -20.07 -25.06 -43.45
C ASP A 199 -19.45 -26.46 -43.26
N GLU A 200 -20.02 -27.47 -43.93
CA GLU A 200 -19.56 -28.86 -43.86
C GLU A 200 -18.14 -29.05 -44.42
N GLU A 201 -17.72 -28.22 -45.39
CA GLU A 201 -16.37 -28.29 -45.95
C GLU A 201 -15.32 -27.80 -44.93
N PHE A 202 -15.65 -26.77 -44.17
CA PHE A 202 -14.81 -26.24 -43.11
C PHE A 202 -14.64 -27.22 -41.95
N LEU A 203 -15.72 -27.88 -41.52
CA LEU A 203 -15.66 -28.91 -40.47
C LEU A 203 -14.80 -30.11 -40.89
N ARG A 204 -14.88 -30.53 -42.16
CA ARG A 204 -14.06 -31.64 -42.68
C ARG A 204 -12.56 -31.33 -42.63
N ILE A 205 -12.17 -30.11 -43.00
CA ILE A 205 -10.77 -29.66 -42.93
C ILE A 205 -10.31 -29.56 -41.46
N LEU A 206 -11.21 -29.13 -40.56
CA LEU A 206 -10.91 -29.00 -39.14
C LEU A 206 -10.65 -30.36 -38.45
N ASP A 207 -11.40 -31.39 -38.87
CA ASP A 207 -11.20 -32.78 -38.47
C ASP A 207 -9.88 -33.35 -39.01
N GLU A 208 -9.56 -33.09 -40.27
CA GLU A 208 -8.30 -33.54 -40.88
C GLU A 208 -7.06 -32.94 -40.19
N GLU A 209 -7.12 -31.67 -39.78
CA GLU A 209 -6.01 -30.95 -39.14
C GLU A 209 -6.00 -31.05 -37.60
N SER A 210 -6.94 -31.79 -36.98
CA SER A 210 -7.04 -31.96 -35.51
C SER A 210 -7.16 -30.65 -34.71
N LEU A 211 -7.79 -29.60 -35.27
CA LEU A 211 -7.92 -28.27 -34.65
C LEU A 211 -9.25 -28.04 -33.91
N ASN A 212 -10.04 -29.09 -33.76
CA ASN A 212 -11.38 -29.06 -33.15
C ASN A 212 -11.43 -28.47 -31.74
N GLU A 213 -10.38 -28.67 -30.93
CA GLU A 213 -10.36 -28.21 -29.54
C GLU A 213 -10.27 -26.68 -29.44
N VAL A 214 -9.49 -26.06 -30.33
CA VAL A 214 -9.28 -24.60 -30.36
C VAL A 214 -10.56 -23.87 -30.76
N VAL A 215 -11.27 -24.38 -31.77
CA VAL A 215 -12.52 -23.79 -32.25
C VAL A 215 -13.64 -23.92 -31.21
N ASN A 216 -13.73 -25.05 -30.51
CA ASN A 216 -14.71 -25.26 -29.45
C ASN A 216 -14.50 -24.34 -28.23
N ILE A 217 -13.25 -24.01 -27.88
CA ILE A 217 -12.94 -23.06 -26.79
C ILE A 217 -13.39 -21.64 -27.16
N ILE A 218 -13.21 -21.23 -28.42
CA ILE A 218 -13.66 -19.94 -28.91
C ILE A 218 -15.19 -19.87 -28.89
N PHE A 219 -15.88 -20.95 -29.30
CA PHE A 219 -17.35 -21.01 -29.31
C PHE A 219 -17.99 -20.95 -27.91
N LYS A 220 -17.39 -21.59 -26.90
CA LYS A 220 -17.89 -21.55 -25.51
C LYS A 220 -17.86 -20.15 -24.91
N ASN A 221 -16.92 -19.30 -25.33
CA ASN A 221 -16.78 -17.94 -24.81
C ASN A 221 -17.68 -16.92 -25.52
N THR A 222 -18.40 -17.32 -26.58
CA THR A 222 -19.17 -16.40 -27.43
C THR A 222 -20.68 -16.60 -27.33
N THR A 223 -21.13 -17.60 -26.57
CA THR A 223 -22.55 -17.98 -26.37
C THR A 223 -23.09 -17.67 -24.95
N ASN A 224 -22.32 -17.00 -24.09
CA ASN A 224 -22.77 -16.44 -22.81
C ASN A 224 -23.07 -14.94 -22.90
#